data_AF-A0A843V9E5-F1
#
_entry.id   AF-A0A843V9E5-F1
#
_cell.length_a   1.000
_cell.length_b   1.000
_cell.length_c   1.000
_cell.angle_alpha   90.00
_cell.angle_beta   90.00
_cell.angle_gamma   90.00
#
_symmetry.space_group_name_H-M   'P 1'
#
loop_
_entity.id
_entity.type
_entity.pdbx_description
1 polymer ?
#
loop_
_entity_poly.entity_id
_entity_poly.type
_entity_poly.pdbx_seq_one_letter_code
_entity_poly.pdbx_strand_id
1 'polypeptide(L)'
;MIAGVLLCPLLGGRLLEQNALLVPIHTVTHASQLPPDFLEPSPEKQLVIGFDCEGVDLCRTGALCIMQLAFPDAVYLVDAIEGGETLVQACKPALESSHITKVIHDCKRDSEALYFQFGIKLHNVMDTQIAYSLIEGQEGNGRSLDYISFVSLLADPRYCGTTSYRHLNFLSLFVAWDWFN
;
A
#
# COMPACT_ATOMS: atom_id res chain seq x y z
N MET A 1 11.87 -11.41 -15.57
CA MET A 1 10.74 -12.34 -15.80
C MET A 1 9.76 -12.13 -14.67
N ILE A 2 8.71 -11.33 -14.88
CA ILE A 2 7.62 -11.20 -13.91
C ILE A 2 6.54 -12.15 -14.40
N ALA A 3 6.65 -13.41 -13.99
CA ALA A 3 5.60 -14.40 -14.20
C ALA A 3 4.51 -14.16 -13.16
N GLY A 4 3.25 -14.23 -13.60
CA GLY A 4 2.06 -13.86 -12.84
C GLY A 4 2.08 -14.35 -11.39
N VAL A 5 1.83 -13.41 -10.47
CA VAL A 5 1.63 -13.70 -9.06
C VAL A 5 0.31 -14.47 -8.93
N LEU A 6 0.43 -15.77 -8.68
CA LEU A 6 -0.69 -16.63 -8.31
C LEU A 6 -1.12 -16.24 -6.89
N LEU A 7 -2.32 -15.67 -6.75
CA LEU A 7 -2.98 -15.47 -5.45
C LEU A 7 -3.03 -16.82 -4.72
N CYS A 8 -2.28 -16.94 -3.63
CA CYS A 8 -2.19 -18.16 -2.85
C CYS A 8 -3.51 -18.41 -2.10
N PRO A 9 -4.15 -19.58 -2.25
CA PRO A 9 -5.34 -19.93 -1.48
C PRO A 9 -4.91 -20.40 -0.09
N LEU A 10 -4.79 -19.46 0.86
CA LEU A 10 -4.73 -19.83 2.27
C LEU A 10 -6.15 -20.13 2.78
N LEU A 11 -6.64 -21.32 2.46
CA LEU A 11 -7.61 -22.09 3.27
C LEU A 11 -7.83 -23.45 2.60
N GLY A 12 -7.48 -24.52 3.32
CA GLY A 12 -7.53 -25.87 2.83
C GLY A 12 -8.91 -26.30 2.34
N GLY A 13 -8.91 -27.01 1.21
CA GLY A 13 -9.92 -28.01 0.90
C GLY A 13 -11.21 -27.53 0.22
N ARG A 14 -11.11 -27.08 -1.04
CA ARG A 14 -11.87 -27.61 -2.19
C ARG A 14 -11.59 -26.75 -3.42
N LEU A 15 -11.21 -27.40 -4.51
CA LEU A 15 -11.07 -26.84 -5.85
C LEU A 15 -12.42 -26.22 -6.29
N LEU A 16 -12.58 -24.93 -6.08
CA LEU A 16 -13.48 -24.12 -6.88
C LEU A 16 -12.59 -23.27 -7.76
N GLU A 17 -12.57 -23.60 -9.05
CA GLU A 17 -12.16 -22.68 -10.12
C GLU A 17 -12.99 -21.40 -9.97
N GLN A 18 -12.49 -20.43 -9.22
CA GLN A 18 -13.03 -19.08 -9.22
C GLN A 18 -12.02 -18.25 -9.98
N ASN A 19 -12.46 -17.69 -11.11
CA ASN A 19 -11.73 -16.69 -11.87
C ASN A 19 -11.25 -15.59 -10.92
N ALA A 20 -10.04 -15.72 -10.39
CA ALA A 20 -9.36 -14.63 -9.73
C ALA A 20 -9.15 -13.59 -10.83
N LEU A 21 -9.96 -12.54 -10.81
CA LEU A 21 -9.77 -11.40 -11.70
C LEU A 21 -8.37 -10.87 -11.39
N LEU A 22 -7.43 -11.15 -12.29
CA LEU A 22 -6.06 -10.66 -12.19
C LEU A 22 -6.14 -9.14 -12.20
N VAL A 23 -5.73 -8.51 -11.09
CA VAL A 23 -5.57 -7.06 -11.05
C VAL A 23 -4.33 -6.72 -11.88
N PRO A 24 -4.46 -5.84 -12.89
CA PRO A 24 -3.33 -5.36 -13.67
C PRO A 24 -2.23 -4.77 -12.78
N ILE A 25 -0.98 -5.08 -13.12
CA ILE A 25 0.21 -4.50 -12.49
C ILE A 25 0.98 -3.73 -13.57
N HIS A 26 1.25 -2.45 -13.31
CA HIS A 26 1.95 -1.56 -14.21
C HIS A 26 3.29 -1.14 -13.62
N THR A 27 4.37 -1.26 -14.39
CA THR A 27 5.64 -0.61 -14.06
C THR A 27 5.62 0.82 -14.60
N VAL A 28 5.94 1.79 -13.75
CA VAL A 28 5.88 3.22 -14.03
C VAL A 28 7.30 3.79 -13.96
N THR A 29 7.77 4.33 -15.08
CA THR A 29 9.05 5.04 -15.20
C THR A 29 8.85 6.51 -15.62
N HIS A 30 7.62 6.87 -16.01
CA HIS A 30 7.21 8.23 -16.34
C HIS A 30 5.87 8.58 -15.71
N ALA A 31 5.72 9.83 -15.27
CA ALA A 31 4.52 10.31 -14.56
C ALA A 31 3.24 10.12 -15.38
N SER A 32 3.30 10.25 -16.71
CA SER A 32 2.14 10.06 -17.60
C SER A 32 1.53 8.66 -17.60
N GLN A 33 2.20 7.69 -16.99
CA GLN A 33 1.68 6.32 -16.81
C GLN A 33 0.84 6.17 -15.53
N LEU A 34 0.80 7.20 -14.67
CA LEU A 34 -0.03 7.21 -13.46
C LEU A 34 -1.44 7.74 -13.76
N PRO A 35 -2.45 7.37 -12.94
CA PRO A 35 -3.79 7.91 -13.09
C PRO A 35 -3.82 9.45 -12.99
N PRO A 36 -4.54 10.15 -13.90
CA PRO A 36 -4.62 11.62 -13.86
C PRO A 36 -5.15 12.15 -12.52
N ASP A 37 -6.15 11.49 -11.93
CA ASP A 37 -6.71 11.91 -10.64
C ASP A 37 -5.75 11.72 -9.46
N PHE A 38 -4.70 10.92 -9.63
CA PHE A 38 -3.62 10.80 -8.66
C PHE A 38 -2.64 11.97 -8.82
N LEU A 39 -2.24 12.31 -10.06
CA LEU A 39 -1.33 13.42 -10.33
C LEU A 39 -1.95 14.80 -10.02
N GLU A 40 -3.25 14.93 -10.24
CA GLU A 40 -4.03 16.15 -10.09
C GLU A 40 -5.20 15.91 -9.11
N PRO A 41 -4.92 15.74 -7.80
CA PRO A 41 -5.97 15.48 -6.82
C PRO A 41 -6.94 16.66 -6.70
N SER A 42 -8.23 16.37 -6.65
CA SER A 42 -9.29 17.39 -6.57
C SER A 42 -10.26 17.11 -5.42
N PRO A 43 -10.86 18.15 -4.81
CA PRO A 43 -11.84 17.98 -3.74
C PRO A 43 -13.12 17.26 -4.21
N GLU A 44 -13.45 17.34 -5.49
CA GLU A 44 -14.60 16.68 -6.11
C GLU A 44 -14.45 15.16 -6.20
N LYS A 45 -13.22 14.64 -6.12
CA LYS A 45 -12.94 13.21 -6.21
C LYS A 45 -12.06 12.74 -5.05
N GLN A 46 -12.68 12.01 -4.13
CA GLN A 46 -11.97 11.33 -3.05
C GLN A 46 -11.40 10.01 -3.55
N LEU A 47 -10.11 9.77 -3.28
CA LEU A 47 -9.44 8.52 -3.59
C LEU A 47 -8.98 7.84 -2.30
N VAL A 48 -8.98 6.52 -2.31
CA VAL A 48 -8.34 5.69 -1.28
C VAL A 48 -7.38 4.76 -2.01
N ILE A 49 -6.12 4.78 -1.60
CA ILE A 49 -5.06 3.98 -2.21
C ILE A 49 -4.30 3.20 -1.15
N GLY A 50 -3.83 2.01 -1.48
CA GLY A 50 -2.73 1.39 -0.74
C GLY A 50 -1.42 2.05 -1.15
N PHE A 51 -0.54 2.36 -0.21
CA PHE A 51 0.74 3.02 -0.49
C PHE A 51 1.91 2.46 0.32
N ASP A 52 2.92 1.92 -0.36
CA ASP A 52 4.14 1.34 0.25
C ASP A 52 5.40 1.92 -0.38
N CYS A 53 6.51 1.87 0.36
CA CYS A 53 7.83 2.18 -0.16
C CYS A 53 8.80 1.03 0.09
N GLU A 54 9.64 0.73 -0.92
CA GLU A 54 10.73 -0.22 -0.80
C GLU A 54 12.05 0.41 -1.18
N GLY A 55 13.13 -0.02 -0.53
CA GLY A 55 14.42 0.60 -0.71
C GLY A 55 15.58 -0.10 -0.03
N VAL A 56 16.79 0.36 -0.34
CA VAL A 56 18.00 -0.06 0.37
C VAL A 56 18.12 0.76 1.65
N ASP A 57 18.13 0.09 2.81
CA ASP A 57 18.15 0.71 4.13
C ASP A 57 17.15 1.87 4.26
N LEU A 58 15.90 1.65 3.80
CA LEU A 58 14.89 2.70 3.61
C LEU A 58 14.72 3.54 4.89
N CYS A 59 15.24 4.76 4.85
CA CYS A 59 15.23 5.73 5.94
C CYS A 59 15.69 7.09 5.41
N ARG A 60 16.08 8.00 6.31
CA ARG A 60 16.67 9.30 5.95
C ARG A 60 17.86 9.24 4.98
N THR A 61 18.75 8.26 5.13
CA THR A 61 20.03 8.19 4.39
C THR A 61 20.14 6.99 3.45
N GLY A 62 19.12 6.14 3.41
CA GLY A 62 19.03 5.04 2.45
C GLY A 62 18.62 5.54 1.07
N ALA A 63 18.07 4.64 0.26
CA ALA A 63 17.55 4.96 -1.06
C ALA A 63 16.16 4.37 -1.25
N LEU A 64 15.19 5.21 -1.60
CA LEU A 64 13.91 4.76 -2.14
C LEU A 64 14.13 4.15 -3.53
N CYS A 65 13.67 2.92 -3.72
CA CYS A 65 13.81 2.18 -4.98
C CYS A 65 12.46 2.05 -5.70
N ILE A 66 11.39 1.74 -4.98
CA ILE A 66 10.06 1.53 -5.54
C ILE A 66 9.02 2.17 -4.63
N MET A 67 8.02 2.84 -5.22
CA MET A 67 6.75 3.11 -4.53
C MET A 67 5.65 2.23 -5.12
N GLN A 68 4.83 1.65 -4.26
CA GLN A 68 3.77 0.75 -4.65
C GLN A 68 2.43 1.44 -4.41
N LEU A 69 1.63 1.60 -5.46
CA LEU A 69 0.34 2.27 -5.41
C LEU A 69 -0.75 1.27 -5.81
N ALA A 70 -1.57 0.85 -4.85
CA ALA A 70 -2.74 0.03 -5.13
C ALA A 70 -3.97 0.92 -5.31
N PHE A 71 -4.66 0.77 -6.45
CA PHE A 71 -5.96 1.36 -6.81
C PHE A 71 -7.02 0.24 -6.89
N PRO A 72 -8.34 0.57 -7.03
CA PRO A 72 -9.38 -0.46 -7.02
C PRO A 72 -9.27 -1.44 -8.18
N ASP A 73 -8.67 -0.99 -9.27
CA ASP A 73 -8.66 -1.61 -10.57
C ASP A 73 -7.25 -1.92 -11.08
N ALA A 74 -6.18 -1.46 -10.42
CA ALA A 74 -4.80 -1.70 -10.83
C ALA A 74 -3.78 -1.46 -9.70
N VAL A 75 -2.58 -2.01 -9.86
CA VAL A 75 -1.40 -1.71 -9.03
C VAL A 75 -0.33 -1.05 -9.91
N TYR A 76 0.30 -0.01 -9.39
CA TYR A 76 1.40 0.69 -10.06
C TYR A 76 2.67 0.55 -9.21
N LEU A 77 3.71 0.01 -9.82
CA LEU A 77 5.06 -0.08 -9.28
C LEU A 77 5.87 1.09 -9.87
N VAL A 78 6.00 2.15 -9.10
CA VAL A 78 6.73 3.37 -9.47
C VAL A 78 8.21 3.12 -9.24
N ASP A 79 8.96 2.98 -10.32
CA ASP A 79 10.40 2.75 -10.29
C ASP A 79 11.12 4.08 -10.00
N ALA A 80 11.48 4.30 -8.74
CA ALA A 80 12.18 5.51 -8.30
C ALA A 80 13.64 5.54 -8.76
N ILE A 81 14.20 4.40 -9.20
CA ILE A 81 15.56 4.33 -9.74
C ILE A 81 15.56 4.77 -11.21
N GLU A 82 14.75 4.15 -12.05
CA GLU A 82 14.69 4.48 -13.48
C GLU A 82 13.98 5.82 -13.72
N GLY A 83 12.86 6.07 -13.05
CA GLY A 83 12.12 7.34 -13.18
C GLY A 83 12.77 8.51 -12.42
N GLY A 84 13.66 8.20 -11.47
CA GLY A 84 14.42 9.16 -10.69
C GLY A 84 13.57 10.11 -9.85
N GLU A 85 14.22 11.16 -9.35
CA GLU A 85 13.57 12.18 -8.50
C GLU A 85 12.37 12.84 -9.19
N THR A 86 12.43 13.06 -10.52
CA THR A 86 11.32 13.70 -11.24
C THR A 86 10.02 12.89 -11.14
N LEU A 87 10.10 11.56 -11.25
CA LEU A 87 8.92 10.70 -11.10
C LEU A 87 8.40 10.70 -9.65
N VAL A 88 9.29 10.63 -8.67
CA VAL A 88 8.91 10.66 -7.25
C VAL A 88 8.23 12.00 -6.91
N GLN A 89 8.80 13.13 -7.38
CA GLN A 89 8.23 14.46 -7.19
C GLN A 89 6.89 14.63 -7.89
N ALA A 90 6.66 13.97 -9.03
CA ALA A 90 5.35 13.99 -9.69
C ALA A 90 4.23 13.35 -8.83
N CYS A 91 4.58 12.47 -7.89
CA CYS A 91 3.63 11.89 -6.94
C CYS A 91 3.32 12.81 -5.75
N LYS A 92 4.10 13.88 -5.54
CA LYS A 92 3.98 14.79 -4.39
C LYS A 92 2.58 15.36 -4.20
N PRO A 93 1.88 15.89 -5.23
CA PRO A 93 0.52 16.42 -5.05
C PRO A 93 -0.42 15.39 -4.41
N ALA A 94 -0.34 14.14 -4.85
CA ALA A 94 -1.16 13.04 -4.35
C ALA A 94 -0.83 12.67 -2.90
N LEU A 95 0.47 12.52 -2.61
CA LEU A 95 0.99 12.08 -1.32
C LEU A 95 0.73 13.12 -0.21
N GLU A 96 0.76 14.41 -0.55
CA GLU A 96 0.45 15.51 0.36
C GLU A 96 -1.03 15.91 0.37
N SER A 97 -1.86 15.33 -0.51
CA SER A 97 -3.29 15.69 -0.63
C SER A 97 -4.12 15.26 0.59
N SER A 98 -5.09 16.09 0.95
CA SER A 98 -6.17 15.74 1.88
C SER A 98 -7.34 15.00 1.22
N HIS A 99 -7.37 14.91 -0.11
CA HIS A 99 -8.42 14.26 -0.90
C HIS A 99 -8.10 12.81 -1.29
N ILE A 100 -6.85 12.40 -1.05
CA ILE A 100 -6.39 11.03 -1.27
C ILE A 100 -6.01 10.46 0.08
N THR A 101 -6.69 9.41 0.51
CA THR A 101 -6.33 8.64 1.71
C THR A 101 -5.29 7.59 1.34
N LYS A 102 -4.15 7.60 2.02
CA LYS A 102 -3.10 6.58 1.87
C LYS A 102 -3.26 5.56 2.98
N VAL A 103 -3.67 4.35 2.64
CA VAL A 103 -3.71 3.22 3.56
C VAL A 103 -2.32 2.58 3.56
N ILE A 104 -1.66 2.59 4.71
CA ILE A 104 -0.28 2.14 4.88
C ILE A 104 -0.24 1.19 6.09
N HIS A 105 0.72 0.27 6.14
CA HIS A 105 1.00 -0.51 7.34
C HIS A 105 2.35 -0.06 7.91
N ASP A 106 2.38 0.46 9.14
CA ASP A 106 3.60 0.95 9.79
C ASP A 106 4.37 2.01 8.97
N CYS A 107 3.75 3.15 8.70
CA CYS A 107 4.26 4.14 7.74
C CYS A 107 5.55 4.89 8.14
N LYS A 108 6.21 4.50 9.24
CA LYS A 108 7.31 5.28 9.86
C LYS A 108 8.50 5.44 8.92
N ARG A 109 8.94 4.34 8.31
CA ARG A 109 10.11 4.28 7.41
C ARG A 109 9.83 4.99 6.09
N ASP A 110 8.65 4.77 5.50
CA ASP A 110 8.22 5.40 4.26
C ASP A 110 8.15 6.92 4.41
N SER A 111 7.53 7.38 5.49
CA SER A 111 7.41 8.80 5.84
C SER A 111 8.79 9.44 6.03
N GLU A 112 9.71 8.76 6.72
CA GLU A 112 11.08 9.26 6.89
C GLU A 112 11.81 9.37 5.55
N ALA A 113 11.75 8.33 4.70
CA ALA A 113 12.39 8.32 3.40
C ALA A 113 11.85 9.43 2.49
N LEU A 114 10.52 9.54 2.35
CA LEU A 114 9.87 10.56 1.53
C LEU A 114 10.20 11.98 1.99
N TYR A 115 10.17 12.23 3.30
CA TYR A 115 10.42 13.55 3.85
C TYR A 115 11.88 13.98 3.68
N PHE A 116 12.83 13.12 4.06
CA PHE A 116 14.23 13.51 4.07
C PHE A 116 14.92 13.39 2.70
N GLN A 117 14.54 12.42 1.87
CA GLN A 117 15.14 12.25 0.55
C GLN A 117 14.49 13.15 -0.52
N PHE A 118 13.18 13.44 -0.39
CA PHE A 118 12.42 14.14 -1.45
C PHE A 118 11.62 15.36 -0.96
N GLY A 119 11.60 15.65 0.35
CA GLY A 119 10.80 16.76 0.88
C GLY A 119 9.29 16.58 0.67
N ILE A 120 8.82 15.33 0.65
CA ILE A 120 7.39 14.98 0.52
C ILE A 120 6.84 14.63 1.91
N LYS A 121 5.81 15.36 2.34
CA LYS A 121 5.15 15.12 3.64
C LYS A 121 3.82 14.39 3.45
N LEU A 122 3.81 13.09 3.75
CA LEU A 122 2.58 12.31 3.76
C LEU A 122 1.48 13.00 4.58
N HIS A 123 0.30 13.11 3.99
CA HIS A 123 -0.89 13.69 4.61
C HIS A 123 -2.09 12.76 4.44
N ASN A 124 -3.10 12.81 5.31
CA ASN A 124 -4.28 11.94 5.22
C ASN A 124 -3.92 10.43 5.13
N VAL A 125 -3.12 9.97 6.08
CA VAL A 125 -2.66 8.57 6.20
C VAL A 125 -3.58 7.80 7.15
N MET A 126 -3.97 6.60 6.73
CA MET A 126 -4.63 5.60 7.56
C MET A 126 -3.64 4.46 7.81
N ASP A 127 -2.96 4.50 8.97
CA ASP A 127 -2.03 3.44 9.37
C ASP A 127 -2.80 2.26 9.98
N THR A 128 -2.75 1.12 9.29
CA THR A 128 -3.47 -0.09 9.69
C THR A 128 -2.92 -0.74 10.95
N GLN A 129 -1.62 -0.59 11.26
CA GLN A 129 -1.02 -1.07 12.50
C GLN A 129 -1.56 -0.26 13.69
N ILE A 130 -1.60 1.07 13.57
CA ILE A 130 -2.16 1.95 14.60
C ILE A 130 -3.65 1.70 14.77
N ALA A 131 -4.40 1.59 13.66
CA ALA A 131 -5.84 1.34 13.70
C ALA A 131 -6.16 0.03 14.45
N TYR A 132 -5.43 -1.05 14.17
CA TYR A 132 -5.58 -2.32 14.87
C TYR A 132 -5.34 -2.17 16.38
N SER A 133 -4.21 -1.57 16.78
CA SER A 133 -3.88 -1.38 18.20
C SER A 133 -4.90 -0.52 18.95
N LEU A 134 -5.52 0.46 18.27
CA LEU A 134 -6.59 1.27 18.85
C LEU A 134 -7.87 0.48 19.08
N ILE A 135 -8.26 -0.38 18.13
CA ILE A 135 -9.46 -1.22 18.26
C ILE A 135 -9.27 -2.25 19.39
N GLU A 136 -8.12 -2.93 19.43
CA GLU A 136 -7.81 -3.88 20.52
C GLU A 136 -7.87 -3.22 21.90
N GLY A 137 -7.33 -2.00 22.01
CA GLY A 137 -7.36 -1.25 23.25
C GLY A 137 -8.77 -0.85 23.72
N GLN A 138 -9.72 -0.68 22.79
CA GLN A 138 -11.13 -0.42 23.12
C GLN A 138 -11.88 -1.67 23.58
N GLU A 139 -11.54 -2.84 23.03
CA GLU A 139 -12.20 -4.11 23.34
C GLU A 139 -11.82 -4.70 24.71
N GLY A 140 -10.94 -4.03 25.46
CA GLY A 140 -10.53 -4.46 26.80
C GLY A 140 -9.57 -5.65 26.80
N ASN A 141 -9.13 -6.09 25.62
CA ASN A 141 -7.94 -6.90 25.44
C ASN A 141 -6.75 -6.02 25.83
N GLY A 142 -6.41 -6.02 27.13
CA GLY A 142 -5.47 -5.08 27.73
C GLY A 142 -4.23 -4.83 26.87
N ARG A 143 -3.73 -3.58 26.88
CA ARG A 143 -2.56 -3.08 26.13
C ARG A 143 -1.41 -4.09 26.05
N SER A 144 -1.52 -5.01 25.13
CA SER A 144 -0.43 -5.73 24.54
C SER A 144 -0.38 -5.25 23.10
N LEU A 145 0.69 -5.53 22.38
CA LEU A 145 0.94 -5.22 20.97
C LEU A 145 1.77 -3.94 20.77
N ASP A 146 3.05 -4.03 21.14
CA ASP A 146 4.09 -3.12 20.64
C ASP A 146 4.27 -3.19 19.11
N TYR A 147 3.69 -4.21 18.46
CA TYR A 147 3.82 -4.46 17.02
C TYR A 147 2.86 -5.59 16.60
N ILE A 148 2.08 -5.38 15.54
CA ILE A 148 1.42 -6.46 14.78
C ILE A 148 1.96 -6.41 13.35
N SER A 149 2.41 -7.56 12.83
CA SER A 149 2.81 -7.63 11.42
C SER A 149 1.59 -7.64 10.52
N PHE A 150 1.75 -7.20 9.28
CA PHE A 150 0.65 -7.16 8.32
C PHE A 150 0.06 -8.55 8.06
N VAL A 151 0.90 -9.58 7.97
CA VAL A 151 0.45 -10.99 7.84
C VAL A 151 -0.42 -11.41 9.03
N SER A 152 -0.05 -11.03 10.26
CA SER A 152 -0.83 -11.36 11.45
C SER A 152 -2.16 -10.60 11.48
N LEU A 153 -2.16 -9.33 11.07
CA LEU A 153 -3.37 -8.52 10.92
C LEU A 153 -4.36 -9.18 9.97
N LEU A 154 -3.88 -9.69 8.84
CA LEU A 154 -4.72 -10.36 7.85
C LEU A 154 -5.11 -11.79 8.25
N ALA A 155 -4.36 -12.43 9.14
CA ALA A 155 -4.74 -13.73 9.69
C ALA A 155 -5.86 -13.61 10.73
N ASP A 156 -6.13 -12.41 11.25
CA ASP A 156 -7.21 -12.17 12.21
C ASP A 156 -8.58 -12.31 11.53
N PRO A 157 -9.41 -13.30 11.93
CA PRO A 157 -10.71 -13.56 11.31
C PRO A 157 -11.74 -12.44 11.52
N ARG A 158 -11.52 -11.51 12.46
CA ARG A 158 -12.38 -10.34 12.66
C ARG A 158 -12.25 -9.34 11.52
N TYR A 159 -11.07 -9.27 10.90
CA TYR A 159 -10.73 -8.31 9.85
C TYR A 159 -10.61 -8.98 8.47
N CYS A 160 -10.35 -10.29 8.43
CA CYS A 160 -10.39 -11.12 7.22
C CYS A 160 -11.57 -12.09 7.27
N GLY A 161 -12.74 -11.71 6.72
CA GLY A 161 -13.87 -12.65 6.62
C GLY A 161 -15.23 -12.13 6.14
N THR A 162 -15.47 -10.82 6.07
CA THR A 162 -16.82 -10.26 5.76
C THR A 162 -16.89 -9.38 4.52
N THR A 163 -15.76 -9.12 3.85
CA THR A 163 -15.75 -8.22 2.72
C THR A 163 -15.89 -9.00 1.42
N SER A 164 -17.04 -8.86 0.75
CA SER A 164 -17.22 -9.22 -0.65
C SER A 164 -15.94 -8.89 -1.45
N TYR A 165 -15.46 -9.86 -2.24
CA TYR A 165 -14.26 -9.85 -3.08
C TYR A 165 -13.98 -8.56 -3.88
N ARG A 166 -14.93 -7.61 -3.94
CA ARG A 166 -14.79 -6.31 -4.60
C ARG A 166 -13.95 -5.27 -3.84
N HIS A 167 -13.74 -5.41 -2.53
CA HIS A 167 -12.97 -4.42 -1.76
C HIS A 167 -11.64 -4.97 -1.20
N LEU A 168 -11.41 -6.29 -1.22
CA LEU A 168 -10.18 -6.92 -0.72
C LEU A 168 -9.02 -6.94 -1.71
N ASN A 169 -9.24 -6.60 -2.98
CA ASN A 169 -8.16 -6.51 -3.97
C ASN A 169 -7.07 -5.49 -3.57
N PHE A 170 -7.43 -4.45 -2.81
CA PHE A 170 -6.48 -3.42 -2.37
C PHE A 170 -5.50 -3.91 -1.30
N LEU A 171 -5.99 -4.59 -0.26
CA LEU A 171 -5.11 -5.04 0.82
C LEU A 171 -4.36 -6.33 0.45
N SER A 172 -4.97 -7.23 -0.33
CA SER A 172 -4.35 -8.53 -0.68
C SER A 172 -3.16 -8.43 -1.64
N LEU A 173 -3.11 -7.39 -2.49
CA LEU A 173 -1.98 -7.13 -3.39
C LEU A 173 -0.84 -6.40 -2.70
N PHE A 174 -1.17 -5.60 -1.70
CA PHE A 174 -0.23 -4.86 -0.87
C PHE A 174 0.61 -5.83 0.02
N VAL A 175 0.02 -6.95 0.44
CA VAL A 175 0.71 -8.02 1.21
C VAL A 175 1.69 -8.83 0.39
N ALA A 176 1.49 -8.95 -0.92
CA ALA A 176 2.18 -9.96 -1.70
C ALA A 176 3.70 -9.68 -1.83
N TRP A 177 4.14 -8.46 -1.50
CA TRP A 177 5.54 -8.05 -1.57
C TRP A 177 6.26 -8.04 -0.21
N ASP A 178 5.53 -7.85 0.90
CA ASP A 178 6.06 -7.94 2.28
C ASP A 178 6.58 -9.37 2.63
N TRP A 179 6.38 -10.35 1.74
CA TRP A 179 6.94 -11.72 1.82
C TRP A 179 8.35 -11.87 1.20
N PHE A 180 8.93 -10.81 0.63
CA PHE A 180 10.28 -10.83 0.05
C PHE A 180 11.37 -10.18 0.92
N ASN A 181 11.04 -9.72 2.14
CA ASN A 181 12.00 -9.39 3.20
C ASN A 181 11.91 -10.37 4.37
#